data_AF-A0A2V7U3G9-F1
#
_entry.id   AF-A0A2V7U3G9-F1
#
_cell.length_a   1.000
_cell.length_b   1.000
_cell.length_c   1.000
_cell.angle_alpha   90.00
_cell.angle_beta   90.00
_cell.angle_gamma   90.00
#
_symmetry.space_group_name_H-M   'P 1'
#
loop_
_entity.id
_entity.type
_entity.pdbx_description
1 polymer ?
#
loop_
_entity_poly.entity_id
_entity_poly.type
_entity_poly.pdbx_seq_one_letter_code
_entity_poly.pdbx_strand_id
1 'polypeptide(L)'
;MSPRSLSPFRAVFLAAAGTLLACQHVLTPANPEPTPTPTPVPTETPRTSACGVGRGTGDGLEEHCPRQESHFLREVNAAIDEVVRKHPQLFDLDDVRGNGGYFVKDVDAYYRHVVTEVQAQQLCATVDGGGEIAVKQTNDFNDQYHIMISDGHIRRGEVSYRATCYPAWF
;
A
#
# COMPACT_ATOMS: atom_id res chain seq x y z
N MET A 1 16.65 10.86 -34.42
CA MET A 1 17.63 11.94 -34.27
C MET A 1 17.14 13.13 -35.11
N SER A 2 16.49 14.10 -34.48
CA SER A 2 16.11 15.37 -35.12
C SER A 2 17.01 16.49 -34.58
N PRO A 3 17.52 17.39 -35.44
CA PRO A 3 18.48 18.40 -35.02
C PRO A 3 17.80 19.58 -34.30
N ARG A 4 18.46 20.03 -33.23
CA ARG A 4 18.21 21.26 -32.50
C ARG A 4 18.58 22.45 -33.36
N SER A 5 17.70 23.46 -33.42
CA SER A 5 18.03 24.80 -33.94
C SER A 5 18.24 25.76 -32.77
N LEU A 6 19.26 26.60 -32.90
CA LEU A 6 19.85 27.48 -31.88
C LEU A 6 19.71 28.95 -32.31
N SER A 7 19.48 29.81 -31.31
CA SER A 7 19.85 31.24 -31.23
C SER A 7 19.01 32.29 -31.99
N PRO A 8 19.09 33.61 -31.66
CA PRO A 8 19.95 34.27 -30.66
C PRO A 8 19.29 35.33 -29.72
N PHE A 9 20.10 35.69 -28.72
CA PHE A 9 20.00 36.79 -27.75
C PHE A 9 19.82 38.22 -28.31
N ARG A 10 19.16 39.09 -27.52
CA ARG A 10 19.45 40.53 -27.21
C ARG A 10 18.18 41.15 -26.56
N ALA A 11 18.17 42.12 -25.64
CA ALA A 11 19.15 43.06 -25.12
C ALA A 11 18.70 43.59 -23.73
N VAL A 12 19.66 44.16 -22.99
CA VAL A 12 19.54 44.89 -21.72
C VAL A 12 19.15 46.35 -21.97
N PHE A 13 18.34 46.97 -21.10
CA PHE A 13 18.25 48.43 -20.93
C PHE A 13 17.94 48.84 -19.47
N LEU A 14 18.33 50.08 -19.15
CA LEU A 14 18.68 50.64 -17.84
C LEU A 14 17.54 51.24 -17.00
N ALA A 15 17.79 51.23 -15.68
CA ALA A 15 17.50 52.17 -14.57
C ALA A 15 16.63 53.44 -14.76
N ALA A 16 15.84 53.77 -13.72
CA ALA A 16 15.73 55.12 -13.14
C ALA A 16 15.01 55.11 -11.76
N ALA A 17 15.47 55.97 -10.84
CA ALA A 17 14.95 56.23 -9.49
C ALA A 17 14.23 57.59 -9.43
N GLY A 18 13.30 57.80 -8.48
CA GLY A 18 12.90 59.16 -8.05
C GLY A 18 11.46 59.39 -7.53
N THR A 19 11.31 59.38 -6.19
CA THR A 19 10.54 60.30 -5.29
C THR A 19 9.03 60.63 -5.45
N LEU A 20 8.26 60.21 -4.42
CA LEU A 20 7.30 60.92 -3.53
C LEU A 20 6.23 61.89 -4.09
N LEU A 21 4.93 61.59 -3.90
CA LEU A 21 3.99 62.42 -3.09
C LEU A 21 2.60 61.77 -2.84
N ALA A 22 2.20 61.77 -1.56
CA ALA A 22 0.85 61.89 -0.98
C ALA A 22 -0.33 61.01 -1.48
N CYS A 23 -0.66 59.97 -0.70
CA CYS A 23 -2.03 59.47 -0.57
C CYS A 23 -2.56 59.74 0.84
N GLN A 24 -3.57 60.60 0.93
CA GLN A 24 -4.39 60.84 2.11
C GLN A 24 -5.08 59.53 2.51
N HIS A 25 -4.67 58.92 3.62
CA HIS A 25 -5.29 57.72 4.15
C HIS A 25 -6.48 58.09 5.02
N VAL A 26 -7.69 57.81 4.51
CA VAL A 26 -8.90 57.71 5.32
C VAL A 26 -8.76 56.45 6.16
N LEU A 27 -8.56 56.60 7.48
CA LEU A 27 -8.53 55.47 8.41
C LEU A 27 -9.95 54.93 8.57
N THR A 28 -10.23 53.84 7.86
CA THR A 28 -11.40 52.99 8.11
C THR A 28 -11.00 52.00 9.21
N PRO A 29 -11.79 51.75 10.26
CA PRO A 29 -11.41 50.78 11.28
C PRO A 29 -11.32 49.39 10.66
N ALA A 30 -10.15 48.75 10.77
CA ALA A 30 -9.99 47.35 10.37
C ALA A 30 -10.76 46.45 11.35
N ASN A 31 -11.75 45.74 10.82
CA ASN A 31 -12.39 44.63 11.50
C ASN A 31 -11.35 43.51 11.71
N PRO A 32 -11.20 42.91 12.90
CA PRO A 32 -10.25 41.83 13.09
C PRO A 32 -10.64 40.62 12.24
N GLU A 33 -9.68 40.13 11.44
CA GLU A 33 -9.80 38.92 10.64
C GLU A 33 -9.89 37.69 11.58
N PRO A 34 -10.83 36.75 11.37
CA PRO A 34 -10.95 35.57 12.21
C PRO A 34 -9.73 34.66 12.02
N THR A 35 -9.08 34.30 13.13
CA THR A 35 -7.99 33.31 13.18
C THR A 35 -8.45 31.98 12.54
N PRO A 36 -7.67 31.36 11.64
CA PRO A 36 -8.01 30.06 11.09
C PRO A 36 -8.00 29.00 12.19
N THR A 37 -9.15 28.36 12.41
CA THR A 37 -9.27 27.21 13.30
C THR A 37 -8.37 26.07 12.80
N PRO A 38 -7.52 25.45 13.66
CA PRO A 38 -6.73 24.31 13.24
C PRO A 38 -7.65 23.18 12.78
N THR A 39 -7.40 22.65 11.58
CA THR A 39 -8.08 21.44 11.10
C THR A 39 -7.74 20.29 12.05
N PRO A 40 -8.73 19.55 12.59
CA PRO A 40 -8.44 18.40 13.42
C PRO A 40 -7.65 17.38 12.60
N VAL A 41 -6.46 17.02 13.07
CA VAL A 41 -5.72 15.86 12.55
C VAL A 41 -6.59 14.64 12.82
N PRO A 42 -6.90 13.79 11.82
CA PRO A 42 -7.65 12.57 12.07
C PRO A 42 -6.87 11.71 13.07
N THR A 43 -7.45 11.49 14.24
CA THR A 43 -6.98 10.48 15.18
C THR A 43 -7.04 9.14 14.47
N GLU A 44 -5.89 8.49 14.26
CA GLU A 44 -5.86 7.11 13.79
C GLU A 44 -6.56 6.24 14.84
N THR A 45 -7.78 5.81 14.55
CA THR A 45 -8.46 4.79 15.35
C THR A 45 -7.54 3.57 15.39
N PRO A 46 -7.17 3.05 16.58
CA PRO A 46 -6.42 1.81 16.67
C PRO A 46 -7.22 0.74 15.94
N ARG A 47 -6.77 0.32 14.76
CA ARG A 47 -7.35 -0.83 14.09
C ARG A 47 -6.90 -2.03 14.91
N THR A 48 -7.72 -2.47 15.84
CA THR A 48 -7.63 -3.85 16.30
C THR A 48 -7.77 -4.69 15.03
N SER A 49 -6.67 -5.32 14.62
CA SER A 49 -6.65 -6.27 13.52
C SER A 49 -7.78 -7.29 13.72
N ALA A 50 -8.34 -7.85 12.64
CA ALA A 50 -9.51 -8.74 12.72
C ALA A 50 -9.29 -9.96 13.64
N CYS A 51 -8.04 -10.34 13.90
CA CYS A 51 -7.61 -11.42 14.78
C CYS A 51 -7.41 -11.00 16.27
N GLY A 52 -7.59 -9.72 16.61
CA GLY A 52 -7.44 -9.21 17.98
C GLY A 52 -6.00 -8.97 18.45
N VAL A 53 -4.98 -9.27 17.63
CA VAL A 53 -3.57 -9.02 17.93
C VAL A 53 -3.11 -7.74 17.24
N GLY A 54 -2.95 -6.66 18.02
CA GLY A 54 -2.56 -5.34 17.52
C GLY A 54 -1.27 -5.33 16.68
N ARG A 55 -0.85 -4.14 16.24
CA ARG A 55 0.32 -4.05 15.37
C ARG A 55 1.57 -4.65 16.03
N GLY A 56 2.36 -5.40 15.27
CA GLY A 56 3.68 -5.88 15.67
C GLY A 56 4.74 -4.77 15.66
N THR A 57 5.92 -5.09 16.20
CA THR A 57 7.05 -4.13 16.38
C THR A 57 8.22 -4.38 15.44
N GLY A 58 8.14 -5.36 14.55
CA GLY A 58 9.16 -5.62 13.54
C GLY A 58 9.24 -4.50 12.49
N ASP A 59 10.39 -4.36 11.85
CA ASP A 59 10.63 -3.37 10.79
C ASP A 59 10.34 -3.90 9.38
N GLY A 60 10.23 -5.23 9.22
CA GLY A 60 10.01 -5.88 7.94
C GLY A 60 11.22 -5.86 7.01
N LEU A 61 12.43 -5.57 7.52
CA LEU A 61 13.66 -5.58 6.74
C LEU A 61 14.10 -7.01 6.44
N GLU A 62 14.74 -7.22 5.28
CA GLU A 62 15.16 -8.54 4.81
C GLU A 62 16.04 -9.30 5.83
N GLU A 63 16.91 -8.59 6.55
CA GLU A 63 17.76 -9.17 7.60
C GLU A 63 16.98 -9.76 8.79
N HIS A 64 15.78 -9.25 9.06
CA HIS A 64 14.85 -9.73 10.09
C HIS A 64 13.76 -10.65 9.54
N CYS A 65 13.76 -10.87 8.23
CA CYS A 65 12.80 -11.68 7.48
C CYS A 65 13.50 -12.81 6.71
N PRO A 66 14.23 -13.73 7.38
CA PRO A 66 14.85 -14.85 6.70
C PRO A 66 13.81 -15.79 6.07
N ARG A 67 14.19 -16.46 4.99
CA ARG A 67 13.44 -17.59 4.45
C ARG A 67 13.64 -18.82 5.34
N GLN A 68 12.55 -19.34 5.90
CA GLN A 68 12.51 -20.52 6.77
C GLN A 68 11.47 -21.52 6.27
N GLU A 69 10.72 -22.14 7.18
CA GLU A 69 9.54 -22.96 6.90
C GLU A 69 8.27 -22.11 7.09
N SER A 70 7.25 -22.42 6.31
CA SER A 70 5.95 -21.77 6.42
C SER A 70 5.11 -22.33 7.57
N HIS A 71 4.45 -21.44 8.31
CA HIS A 71 3.54 -21.76 9.41
C HIS A 71 2.06 -21.70 9.00
N PHE A 72 1.74 -20.92 7.96
CA PHE A 72 0.35 -20.62 7.56
C PHE A 72 0.02 -20.97 6.09
N LEU A 73 0.88 -21.73 5.40
CA LEU A 73 0.68 -22.05 3.97
C LEU A 73 -0.66 -22.76 3.72
N ARG A 74 -1.06 -23.64 4.63
CA ARG A 74 -2.32 -24.38 4.50
C ARG A 74 -3.51 -23.42 4.51
N GLU A 75 -3.52 -22.49 5.44
CA GLU A 75 -4.58 -21.50 5.65
C GLU A 75 -4.62 -20.50 4.49
N VAL A 76 -3.46 -20.09 3.97
CA VAL A 76 -3.37 -19.24 2.77
C VAL A 76 -3.90 -19.95 1.53
N ASN A 77 -3.53 -21.20 1.30
CA ASN A 77 -4.05 -21.96 0.15
C ASN A 77 -5.57 -22.18 0.27
N ALA A 78 -6.07 -22.51 1.47
CA ALA A 78 -7.50 -22.67 1.71
C ALA A 78 -8.27 -21.35 1.48
N ALA A 79 -7.69 -20.21 1.89
CA ALA A 79 -8.26 -18.91 1.61
C ALA A 79 -8.35 -18.62 0.10
N ILE A 80 -7.28 -18.91 -0.65
CA ILE A 80 -7.30 -18.78 -2.12
C ILE A 80 -8.39 -19.66 -2.74
N ASP A 81 -8.49 -20.92 -2.33
CA ASP A 81 -9.49 -21.85 -2.85
C ASP A 81 -10.92 -21.33 -2.56
N GLU A 82 -11.16 -20.77 -1.37
CA GLU A 82 -12.43 -20.14 -1.00
C GLU A 82 -12.74 -18.88 -1.82
N VAL A 83 -11.74 -18.03 -2.11
CA VAL A 83 -11.93 -16.86 -2.98
C VAL A 83 -12.30 -17.28 -4.39
N VAL A 84 -11.62 -18.28 -4.96
CA VAL A 84 -11.98 -18.82 -6.28
C VAL A 84 -13.41 -19.35 -6.28
N ARG A 85 -13.79 -20.07 -5.24
CA ARG A 85 -15.13 -20.66 -5.10
C ARG A 85 -16.24 -19.61 -4.93
N LYS A 86 -16.02 -18.59 -4.09
CA LYS A 86 -17.01 -17.54 -3.76
C LYS A 86 -17.07 -16.43 -4.80
N HIS A 87 -15.95 -16.16 -5.47
CA HIS A 87 -15.79 -15.03 -6.38
C HIS A 87 -15.18 -15.45 -7.73
N PRO A 88 -15.75 -16.44 -8.45
CA PRO A 88 -15.17 -16.93 -9.71
C PRO A 88 -15.06 -15.82 -10.77
N GLN A 89 -15.89 -14.77 -10.69
CA GLN A 89 -15.84 -13.62 -11.59
C GLN A 89 -14.53 -12.82 -11.53
N LEU A 90 -13.72 -12.96 -10.47
CA LEU A 90 -12.41 -12.30 -10.35
C LEU A 90 -11.34 -12.95 -11.23
N PHE A 91 -11.63 -14.12 -11.81
CA PHE A 91 -10.65 -14.94 -12.50
C PHE A 91 -11.06 -15.20 -13.95
N ASP A 92 -10.07 -15.37 -14.82
CA ASP A 92 -10.25 -16.15 -16.03
C ASP A 92 -9.90 -17.61 -15.68
N LEU A 93 -10.92 -18.48 -15.65
CA LEU A 93 -10.75 -19.88 -15.25
C LEU A 93 -10.23 -20.76 -16.39
N ASP A 94 -10.19 -20.23 -17.61
CA ASP A 94 -9.69 -20.92 -18.79
C ASP A 94 -8.19 -20.60 -19.05
N ASP A 95 -7.69 -19.47 -18.52
CA ASP A 95 -6.25 -19.13 -18.53
C ASP A 95 -5.55 -19.63 -17.25
N VAL A 96 -4.83 -20.75 -17.38
CA VAL A 96 -4.36 -21.56 -16.25
C VAL A 96 -2.86 -21.81 -16.30
N ARG A 97 -2.19 -21.57 -15.16
CA ARG A 97 -0.80 -21.94 -14.89
C ARG A 97 -0.72 -22.96 -13.77
N GLY A 98 -0.46 -24.22 -14.12
CA GLY A 98 -0.42 -25.29 -13.13
C GLY A 98 -1.78 -25.50 -12.45
N ASN A 99 -1.81 -26.26 -11.36
CA ASN A 99 -3.09 -26.61 -10.73
C ASN A 99 -3.68 -25.42 -9.95
N GLY A 100 -4.85 -24.92 -10.38
CA GLY A 100 -5.57 -23.83 -9.72
C GLY A 100 -4.88 -22.45 -9.81
N GLY A 101 -3.94 -22.29 -10.74
CA GLY A 101 -3.25 -21.02 -11.00
C GLY A 101 -3.98 -20.19 -12.05
N TYR A 102 -5.19 -19.73 -11.75
CA TYR A 102 -6.02 -18.96 -12.68
C TYR A 102 -5.48 -17.54 -12.89
N PHE A 103 -5.72 -16.95 -14.06
CA PHE A 103 -5.42 -15.54 -14.29
C PHE A 103 -6.37 -14.64 -13.47
N VAL A 104 -5.81 -13.64 -12.79
CA VAL A 104 -6.54 -12.71 -11.94
C VAL A 104 -6.93 -11.46 -12.74
N LYS A 105 -8.23 -11.25 -12.95
CA LYS A 105 -8.76 -10.10 -13.71
C LYS A 105 -8.89 -8.84 -12.86
N ASP A 106 -9.09 -9.01 -11.56
CA ASP A 106 -9.19 -7.92 -10.58
C ASP A 106 -8.28 -8.22 -9.40
N VAL A 107 -7.07 -7.64 -9.46
CA VAL A 107 -5.99 -7.87 -8.50
C VAL A 107 -6.36 -7.33 -7.12
N ASP A 108 -6.84 -6.09 -7.03
CA ASP A 108 -7.17 -5.47 -5.74
C ASP A 108 -8.27 -6.25 -5.01
N ALA A 109 -9.31 -6.68 -5.73
CA ALA A 109 -10.35 -7.52 -5.16
C ALA A 109 -9.79 -8.89 -4.73
N TYR A 110 -8.94 -9.51 -5.54
CA TYR A 110 -8.31 -10.79 -5.19
C TYR A 110 -7.55 -10.71 -3.85
N TYR A 111 -6.62 -9.76 -3.70
CA TYR A 111 -5.85 -9.60 -2.47
C TYR A 111 -6.75 -9.30 -1.26
N ARG A 112 -7.71 -8.37 -1.42
CA ARG A 112 -8.65 -8.01 -0.35
C ARG A 112 -9.46 -9.23 0.11
N HIS A 113 -9.97 -10.03 -0.82
CA HIS A 113 -10.75 -11.21 -0.49
C HIS A 113 -9.88 -12.33 0.12
N VAL A 114 -8.65 -12.54 -0.35
CA VAL A 114 -7.75 -13.53 0.28
C VAL A 114 -7.44 -13.13 1.72
N VAL A 115 -7.16 -11.85 1.99
CA VAL A 115 -6.97 -11.35 3.36
C VAL A 115 -8.21 -11.58 4.21
N THR A 116 -9.42 -11.30 3.70
CA THR A 116 -10.67 -11.59 4.43
C THR A 116 -10.83 -13.07 4.76
N GLU A 117 -10.54 -13.97 3.81
CA GLU A 117 -10.68 -15.42 4.03
C GLU A 117 -9.58 -16.00 4.94
N VAL A 118 -8.39 -15.43 4.98
CA VAL A 118 -7.38 -15.76 6.02
C VAL A 118 -7.86 -15.28 7.39
N GLN A 119 -8.44 -14.08 7.48
CA GLN A 119 -8.97 -13.55 8.74
C GLN A 119 -10.15 -14.36 9.28
N ALA A 120 -10.97 -14.94 8.39
CA ALA A 120 -12.05 -15.86 8.77
C ALA A 120 -11.54 -17.13 9.47
N GLN A 121 -10.24 -17.44 9.33
CA GLN A 121 -9.57 -18.56 10.01
C GLN A 121 -8.92 -18.13 11.35
N GLN A 122 -9.33 -16.99 11.93
CA GLN A 122 -8.80 -16.43 13.18
C GLN A 122 -7.32 -16.04 13.13
N LEU A 123 -6.81 -15.74 11.94
CA LEU A 123 -5.47 -15.22 11.72
C LEU A 123 -5.51 -13.73 11.39
N CYS A 124 -4.41 -13.02 11.65
CA CYS A 124 -4.25 -11.67 11.13
C CYS A 124 -3.64 -11.77 9.74
N ALA A 125 -4.17 -10.99 8.80
CA ALA A 125 -3.55 -10.84 7.50
C ALA A 125 -3.63 -9.38 7.01
N THR A 126 -2.61 -8.97 6.26
CA THR A 126 -2.58 -7.71 5.52
C THR A 126 -1.86 -7.90 4.20
N VAL A 127 -2.11 -7.01 3.24
CA VAL A 127 -1.24 -6.85 2.06
C VAL A 127 -0.06 -5.98 2.46
N ASP A 128 1.14 -6.33 2.04
CA ASP A 128 2.32 -5.50 2.21
C ASP A 128 2.49 -4.51 1.04
N GLY A 129 3.45 -3.59 1.13
CA GLY A 129 3.68 -2.59 0.10
C GLY A 129 4.20 -3.14 -1.24
N GLY A 130 4.70 -4.38 -1.27
CA GLY A 130 5.25 -5.05 -2.44
C GLY A 130 4.25 -5.94 -3.18
N GLY A 131 3.02 -6.08 -2.68
CA GLY A 131 2.02 -6.99 -3.25
C GLY A 131 2.18 -8.43 -2.74
N GLU A 132 2.78 -8.64 -1.59
CA GLU A 132 2.72 -9.90 -0.84
C GLU A 132 1.65 -9.79 0.24
N ILE A 133 1.23 -10.91 0.83
CA ILE A 133 0.43 -10.90 2.05
C ILE A 133 1.26 -11.35 3.24
N ALA A 134 1.06 -10.68 4.36
CA ALA A 134 1.65 -11.04 5.63
C ALA A 134 0.60 -11.71 6.51
N VAL A 135 0.94 -12.82 7.17
CA VAL A 135 0.02 -13.60 8.03
C VAL A 135 0.66 -13.88 9.38
N LYS A 136 -0.07 -13.64 10.46
CA LYS A 136 0.38 -13.93 11.84
C LYS A 136 -0.77 -14.40 12.72
N GLN A 137 -0.43 -15.08 13.81
CA GLN A 137 -1.36 -15.41 14.89
C GLN A 137 -1.05 -14.63 16.18
N THR A 138 0.23 -14.36 16.46
CA THR A 138 0.71 -13.51 17.57
C THR A 138 1.64 -12.42 17.01
N ASN A 139 2.22 -11.58 17.87
CA ASN A 139 3.23 -10.59 17.45
C ASN A 139 4.66 -11.12 17.44
N ASP A 140 4.87 -12.41 17.74
CA ASP A 140 6.21 -13.00 17.79
C ASP A 140 6.82 -13.11 16.39
N PHE A 141 5.99 -13.37 15.38
CA PHE A 141 6.41 -13.42 13.98
C PHE A 141 5.23 -13.25 13.02
N ASN A 142 5.54 -12.96 11.75
CA ASN A 142 4.61 -13.18 10.65
C ASN A 142 5.30 -13.89 9.48
N ASP A 143 4.56 -14.70 8.74
CA ASP A 143 5.01 -15.20 7.44
C ASP A 143 4.63 -14.21 6.33
N GLN A 144 5.37 -14.26 5.23
CA GLN A 144 5.13 -13.51 4.00
C GLN A 144 4.84 -14.46 2.83
N TYR A 145 3.84 -14.15 2.02
CA TYR A 145 3.44 -14.93 0.85
C TYR A 145 3.21 -14.05 -0.37
N HIS A 146 3.89 -14.36 -1.45
CA HIS A 146 3.60 -13.79 -2.76
C HIS A 146 2.58 -14.70 -3.44
N ILE A 147 1.31 -14.27 -3.48
CA ILE A 147 0.17 -15.08 -3.90
C ILE A 147 -0.24 -14.89 -5.37
N MET A 148 0.49 -14.06 -6.12
CA MET A 148 0.34 -13.88 -7.55
C MET A 148 1.71 -13.96 -8.21
N ILE A 149 1.81 -14.46 -9.44
CA ILE A 149 3.03 -14.30 -10.24
C ILE A 149 2.93 -13.02 -11.08
N SER A 150 4.07 -12.50 -11.52
CA SER A 150 4.16 -11.21 -12.22
C SER A 150 3.38 -11.16 -13.54
N ASP A 151 3.01 -12.32 -14.11
CA ASP A 151 2.18 -12.41 -15.32
C ASP A 151 0.67 -12.43 -15.01
N GLY A 152 0.27 -12.29 -13.74
CA GLY A 152 -1.12 -12.13 -13.31
C GLY A 152 -1.83 -13.39 -12.83
N HIS A 153 -1.17 -14.56 -12.82
CA HIS A 153 -1.81 -15.78 -12.33
C HIS A 153 -1.63 -15.98 -10.82
N ILE A 154 -2.57 -16.69 -10.20
CA ILE A 154 -2.47 -17.12 -8.81
C ILE A 154 -1.19 -17.95 -8.60
N ARG A 155 -0.46 -17.65 -7.53
CA ARG A 155 0.70 -18.40 -7.03
C ARG A 155 0.34 -19.14 -5.74
N ARG A 156 0.52 -20.46 -5.73
CA ARG A 156 0.10 -21.36 -4.63
C ARG A 156 1.23 -22.26 -4.15
N GLY A 157 1.00 -22.93 -3.02
CA GLY A 157 1.92 -23.95 -2.48
C GLY A 157 3.23 -23.34 -1.95
N GLU A 158 4.21 -24.18 -1.66
CA GLU A 158 5.48 -23.77 -1.00
C GLU A 158 6.20 -22.64 -1.76
N VAL A 159 6.04 -22.60 -3.08
CA VAL A 159 6.62 -21.55 -3.90
C VAL A 159 5.98 -20.19 -3.65
N SER A 160 4.84 -20.04 -2.96
CA SER A 160 4.25 -18.75 -2.61
C SER A 160 4.90 -18.14 -1.37
N TYR A 161 5.31 -18.96 -0.39
CA TYR A 161 6.01 -18.52 0.81
C TYR A 161 7.30 -17.77 0.47
N ARG A 162 7.62 -16.71 1.22
CA ARG A 162 8.75 -15.81 1.00
C ARG A 162 9.73 -15.84 2.15
N ALA A 163 9.24 -15.55 3.34
CA ALA A 163 10.02 -15.28 4.52
C ALA A 163 9.17 -15.37 5.79
N THR A 164 9.83 -15.46 6.93
CA THR A 164 9.23 -15.28 8.25
C THR A 164 9.96 -14.15 8.95
N CYS A 165 9.22 -13.11 9.36
CA CYS A 165 9.75 -11.90 9.97
C CYS A 165 9.63 -11.95 11.49
N TYR A 166 10.69 -11.54 12.19
CA TYR A 166 10.75 -11.53 13.67
C TYR A 166 11.20 -10.15 14.20
N PRO A 167 10.44 -9.51 15.10
CA PRO A 167 9.03 -9.78 15.42
C PRO A 167 8.11 -9.59 14.20
N ALA A 168 6.82 -9.87 14.35
CA ALA A 168 5.85 -9.49 13.32
C ALA A 168 5.95 -7.99 13.03
N TRP A 169 5.98 -7.58 11.75
CA TRP A 169 6.16 -6.17 11.38
C TRP A 169 4.85 -5.39 11.26
N PHE A 170 3.73 -6.10 11.07
CA PHE A 170 2.38 -5.55 11.04
C PHE A 170 1.58 -5.99 12.24
#